data_AF-A0A1B6D9L8-F1
#
_entry.id   AF-A0A1B6D9L8-F1
#
_cell.length_a   1.000
_cell.length_b   1.000
_cell.length_c   1.000
_cell.angle_alpha   90.00
_cell.angle_beta   90.00
_cell.angle_gamma   90.00
#
_symmetry.space_group_name_H-M   'P 1'
#
loop_
_entity.id
_entity.type
_entity.pdbx_description
1 polymer ?
#
loop_
_entity_poly.entity_id
_entity_poly.type
_entity_poly.pdbx_seq_one_letter_code
_entity_poly.pdbx_strand_id
1 'polypeptide(L)'
;NILLFCLFRYGWIIVLLSFLSSVILDGITFSFSFFREPICNHLGKSSTQIAALSSIFIGMYFVASVVSCAVAKRYGFRCAMIIGSFILVISFFTSGFLHDLIALYTIYGVVGGTGAGLVSISIILPPGFYFDKKRPIAMGLSSAGSGAGAILIPPLIEMCVNNFGWRHALLIEAGMFLLLILFGVLLRPLEPVRVVVQKNEDMENISLAEHLDRHSLYSSVTGDTRSRDFPSLVTLAEATRGTISVEAAPPELIPRIRIMTLPKTTPS
;
A
#
# COMPACT_ATOMS: atom_id res chain seq x y z
N ASN A 1 21.93 -13.47 18.97
CA ASN A 1 20.76 -13.40 19.87
C ASN A 1 20.32 -11.99 20.22
N ILE A 2 21.16 -11.10 20.76
CA ILE A 2 20.75 -9.69 21.09
C ILE A 2 20.33 -8.89 19.85
N LEU A 3 21.06 -9.00 18.73
CA LEU A 3 20.74 -8.30 17.48
C LEU A 3 19.42 -8.80 16.86
N LEU A 4 19.15 -10.10 16.95
CA LEU A 4 17.90 -10.72 16.49
C LEU A 4 16.71 -10.27 17.37
N PHE A 5 16.91 -10.15 18.68
CA PHE A 5 15.89 -9.65 19.62
C PHE A 5 15.60 -8.15 19.39
N CYS A 6 16.64 -7.37 19.07
CA CYS A 6 16.51 -5.95 18.75
C CYS A 6 15.77 -5.75 17.41
N LEU A 7 16.08 -6.56 16.39
CA LEU A 7 15.37 -6.58 15.11
C LEU A 7 13.90 -7.02 15.28
N PHE A 8 13.65 -8.03 16.12
CA PHE A 8 12.29 -8.49 16.40
C PHE A 8 11.46 -7.42 17.12
N ARG A 9 12.03 -6.72 18.10
CA ARG A 9 11.37 -5.57 18.77
C ARG A 9 11.16 -4.40 17.80
N TYR A 10 12.10 -4.14 16.90
CA TYR A 10 12.01 -3.04 15.95
C TYR A 10 10.96 -3.29 14.85
N GLY A 11 10.78 -4.53 14.40
CA GLY A 11 9.74 -4.89 13.43
C GLY A 11 8.32 -4.55 13.92
N TRP A 12 8.01 -4.78 15.19
CA TRP A 12 6.72 -4.40 15.79
C TRP A 12 6.54 -2.89 15.90
N ILE A 13 7.62 -2.14 16.15
CA ILE A 13 7.58 -0.67 16.16
C ILE A 13 7.20 -0.15 14.76
N ILE A 14 7.75 -0.72 13.69
CA ILE A 14 7.41 -0.33 12.31
C ILE A 14 5.96 -0.65 11.97
N VAL A 15 5.44 -1.79 12.42
CA VAL A 15 4.02 -2.14 12.25
C VAL A 15 3.13 -1.11 12.94
N LEU A 16 3.49 -0.70 14.17
CA LEU A 16 2.77 0.32 14.92
C LEU A 16 2.87 1.69 14.24
N LEU A 17 4.04 2.11 13.75
CA LEU A 17 4.18 3.36 12.99
C LEU A 17 3.32 3.35 11.73
N SER A 18 3.30 2.22 11.01
CA SER A 18 2.51 2.07 9.80
C SER A 18 1.01 2.11 10.13
N PHE A 19 0.60 1.47 11.24
CA PHE A 19 -0.76 1.56 11.76
C PHE A 19 -1.16 3.02 12.05
N LEU A 20 -0.35 3.76 12.83
CA LEU A 20 -0.63 5.17 13.14
C LEU A 20 -0.65 6.04 11.88
N SER A 21 0.22 5.75 10.92
CA SER A 21 0.27 6.50 9.66
C SER A 21 -0.97 6.26 8.81
N SER A 22 -1.45 5.01 8.72
CA SER A 22 -2.72 4.67 8.05
C SER A 22 -3.91 5.33 8.74
N VAL A 23 -3.94 5.35 10.08
CA VAL A 23 -4.99 6.02 10.87
C VAL A 23 -5.11 7.49 10.47
N ILE A 24 -3.98 8.20 10.35
CA ILE A 24 -3.95 9.61 9.98
C ILE A 24 -4.37 9.80 8.51
N LEU A 25 -3.74 9.08 7.58
CA LEU A 25 -3.96 9.30 6.14
C LEU A 25 -5.41 8.98 5.72
N ASP A 26 -5.90 7.80 6.10
CA ASP A 26 -7.25 7.38 5.72
C ASP A 26 -8.31 8.08 6.57
N GLY A 27 -8.02 8.34 7.85
CA GLY A 27 -8.91 9.10 8.73
C GLY A 27 -9.18 10.52 8.23
N ILE A 28 -8.16 11.22 7.71
CA ILE A 28 -8.33 12.54 7.09
C ILE A 28 -9.15 12.41 5.79
N THR A 29 -8.86 11.41 4.97
CA THR A 29 -9.58 11.18 3.71
C THR A 29 -11.08 10.98 3.92
N PHE A 30 -11.48 10.26 4.98
CA PHE A 30 -12.89 10.06 5.31
C PHE A 30 -13.54 11.28 5.99
N SER A 31 -12.75 12.07 6.72
CA SER A 31 -13.21 13.28 7.40
C SER A 31 -13.66 14.40 6.45
N PHE A 32 -13.28 14.36 5.17
CA PHE A 32 -13.67 15.39 4.19
C PHE A 32 -15.18 15.65 4.14
N SER A 33 -16.00 14.63 4.40
CA SER A 33 -17.47 14.73 4.39
C SER A 33 -17.99 15.84 5.32
N PHE A 34 -17.32 16.10 6.43
CA PHE A 34 -17.69 17.13 7.41
C PHE A 34 -17.35 18.55 6.96
N PHE A 35 -16.41 18.71 6.03
CA PHE A 35 -16.06 20.03 5.48
C PHE A 35 -17.06 20.50 4.42
N ARG A 36 -17.92 19.62 3.91
CA ARG A 36 -18.81 19.93 2.78
C ARG A 36 -19.79 21.06 3.07
N GLU A 37 -20.48 21.00 4.20
CA GLU A 37 -21.47 22.01 4.60
C GLU A 37 -20.86 23.39 4.87
N PRO A 38 -19.79 23.54 5.69
CA PRO A 38 -19.21 24.85 5.95
C PRO A 38 -18.57 25.48 4.70
N ILE A 39 -17.97 24.68 3.81
CA ILE A 39 -17.43 25.18 2.53
C ILE A 39 -18.57 25.63 1.59
N CYS A 40 -19.67 24.87 1.53
CA CYS A 40 -20.87 25.22 0.76
C CYS A 40 -21.43 26.57 1.20
N ASN A 41 -21.58 26.78 2.52
CA ASN A 41 -22.10 28.02 3.09
C ASN A 41 -21.16 29.21 2.86
N HIS A 42 -19.83 29.01 2.91
CA HIS A 42 -18.86 30.10 2.73
C HIS A 42 -18.71 30.53 1.26
N LEU A 43 -18.67 29.58 0.33
CA LEU A 43 -18.49 29.88 -1.09
C LEU A 43 -19.80 30.12 -1.84
N GLY A 44 -20.95 29.80 -1.23
CA GLY A 44 -22.28 29.89 -1.86
C GLY A 44 -22.42 28.97 -3.08
N LYS A 45 -21.69 27.85 -3.09
CA LYS A 45 -21.60 26.90 -4.21
C LYS A 45 -22.45 25.67 -3.96
N SER A 46 -22.81 24.93 -5.02
CA SER A 46 -23.63 23.73 -4.86
C SER A 46 -22.88 22.63 -4.11
N SER A 47 -23.59 21.87 -3.28
CA SER A 47 -23.07 20.67 -2.60
C SER A 47 -22.42 19.67 -3.57
N THR A 48 -22.92 19.58 -4.81
CA THR A 48 -22.34 18.73 -5.86
C THR A 48 -20.93 19.17 -6.27
N GLN A 49 -20.67 20.49 -6.31
CA GLN A 49 -19.33 21.00 -6.64
C GLN A 49 -18.35 20.65 -5.51
N ILE A 50 -18.75 20.83 -4.26
CA ILE A 50 -17.88 20.47 -3.14
C ILE A 50 -17.65 18.95 -3.04
N ALA A 51 -18.65 18.13 -3.38
CA ALA A 51 -18.47 16.67 -3.48
C ALA A 51 -17.55 16.23 -4.64
N ALA A 52 -17.47 17.01 -5.72
CA ALA A 52 -16.52 16.75 -6.79
C ALA A 52 -15.06 16.93 -6.32
N LEU A 53 -14.81 17.77 -5.30
CA LEU A 53 -13.47 18.01 -4.76
C LEU A 53 -12.87 16.75 -4.14
N SER A 54 -13.61 16.04 -3.28
CA SER A 54 -13.16 14.76 -2.73
C SER A 54 -13.04 13.69 -3.79
N SER A 55 -13.95 13.69 -4.77
CA SER A 55 -13.90 12.73 -5.88
C SER A 55 -12.60 12.88 -6.70
N ILE A 56 -12.18 14.12 -6.97
CA ILE A 56 -10.89 14.41 -7.62
C ILE A 56 -9.72 14.00 -6.72
N PHE A 57 -9.79 14.31 -5.42
CA PHE A 57 -8.76 13.92 -4.45
C PHE A 57 -8.55 12.39 -4.42
N ILE A 58 -9.63 11.62 -4.27
CA ILE A 58 -9.60 10.15 -4.23
C ILE A 58 -9.19 9.57 -5.59
N GLY A 59 -9.65 10.15 -6.70
CA GLY A 59 -9.22 9.74 -8.04
C GLY A 59 -7.70 9.89 -8.22
N MET A 60 -7.17 11.07 -7.86
CA MET A 60 -5.73 11.33 -7.92
C MET A 60 -4.93 10.50 -6.92
N TYR A 61 -5.49 10.24 -5.74
CA TYR A 61 -4.91 9.35 -4.73
C TYR A 61 -4.66 7.94 -5.28
N PHE A 62 -5.63 7.33 -5.96
CA PHE A 62 -5.46 5.99 -6.54
C PHE A 62 -4.46 5.99 -7.70
N VAL A 63 -4.54 6.97 -8.61
CA VAL A 63 -3.60 7.09 -9.73
C VAL A 63 -2.17 7.28 -9.24
N ALA A 64 -1.96 8.20 -8.29
CA ALA A 64 -0.65 8.45 -7.70
C ALA A 64 -0.14 7.27 -6.87
N SER A 65 -1.04 6.48 -6.25
CA SER A 65 -0.65 5.25 -5.57
C SER A 65 0.01 4.28 -6.56
N VAL A 66 -0.56 4.04 -7.74
CA VAL A 66 0.08 3.17 -8.76
C VAL A 66 1.46 3.70 -9.16
N VAL A 67 1.61 5.02 -9.34
CA VAL A 67 2.90 5.64 -9.67
C VAL A 67 3.90 5.47 -8.52
N SER A 68 3.44 5.58 -7.27
CA SER A 68 4.29 5.47 -6.08
C SER A 68 4.94 4.09 -5.93
N CYS A 69 4.32 3.01 -6.43
CA CYS A 69 4.95 1.69 -6.53
C CYS A 69 6.25 1.74 -7.34
N ALA A 70 6.26 2.44 -8.47
CA ALA A 70 7.43 2.58 -9.33
C ALA A 70 8.50 3.49 -8.70
N VAL A 71 8.06 4.57 -8.04
CA VAL A 71 8.95 5.50 -7.31
C VAL A 71 9.62 4.77 -6.14
N ALA A 72 8.87 3.99 -5.37
CA ALA A 72 9.39 3.23 -4.24
C ALA A 72 10.46 2.20 -4.66
N LYS A 73 10.32 1.60 -5.84
CA LYS A 73 11.35 0.69 -6.39
C LYS A 73 12.68 1.39 -6.70
N ARG A 74 12.65 2.67 -7.10
CA ARG A 74 13.87 3.43 -7.49
C ARG A 74 14.47 4.24 -6.34
N TYR A 75 13.63 4.92 -5.56
CA TYR A 75 14.05 5.88 -4.52
C TYR A 75 13.90 5.33 -3.10
N GLY A 76 13.28 4.15 -2.93
CA GLY A 76 12.95 3.56 -1.63
C GLY A 76 11.70 4.16 -0.98
N PHE A 77 11.17 3.45 0.02
CA PHE A 77 9.95 3.85 0.74
C PHE A 77 10.13 5.10 1.60
N ARG A 78 11.33 5.30 2.17
CA ARG A 78 11.63 6.44 3.05
C ARG A 78 11.55 7.78 2.31
N CYS A 79 12.23 7.87 1.17
CA CYS A 79 12.24 9.10 0.36
C CYS A 79 10.84 9.42 -0.16
N ALA A 80 10.11 8.41 -0.63
CA ALA A 80 8.74 8.56 -1.12
C ALA A 80 7.79 9.09 -0.02
N MET A 81 7.86 8.53 1.20
CA MET A 81 7.05 9.00 2.33
C MET A 81 7.37 10.46 2.68
N ILE A 82 8.65 10.82 2.82
CA ILE A 82 9.05 12.18 3.20
C ILE A 82 8.57 13.19 2.15
N ILE A 83 8.84 12.93 0.86
CA ILE A 83 8.46 13.84 -0.23
C ILE A 83 6.92 13.97 -0.30
N GLY A 84 6.20 12.84 -0.26
CA GLY A 84 4.73 12.85 -0.31
C GLY A 84 4.10 13.58 0.87
N SER A 85 4.61 13.39 2.08
CA SER A 85 4.14 14.10 3.27
C SER A 85 4.43 15.60 3.23
N PHE A 86 5.58 16.04 2.70
CA PHE A 86 5.83 17.47 2.47
C PHE A 86 4.84 18.08 1.49
N ILE A 87 4.55 17.38 0.39
CA ILE A 87 3.55 17.83 -0.59
C ILE A 87 2.17 17.97 0.06
N LEU A 88 1.78 17.02 0.91
CA LEU A 88 0.52 17.08 1.67
C LEU A 88 0.47 18.29 2.60
N VAL A 89 1.50 18.49 3.41
CA VAL A 89 1.57 19.63 4.35
C VAL A 89 1.40 20.95 3.60
N ILE A 90 2.13 21.14 2.50
CA ILE A 90 2.04 22.36 1.69
C ILE A 90 0.63 22.50 1.10
N SER A 91 0.06 21.42 0.55
CA SER A 91 -1.26 21.46 -0.07
C SER A 91 -2.36 21.83 0.91
N PHE A 92 -2.41 21.19 2.08
CA PHE A 92 -3.42 21.46 3.11
C PHE A 92 -3.20 22.81 3.78
N PHE A 93 -1.95 23.21 4.01
CA PHE A 93 -1.63 24.53 4.54
C PHE A 93 -2.08 25.64 3.59
N THR A 94 -1.71 25.55 2.30
CA THR A 94 -2.15 26.53 1.30
C THR A 94 -3.66 26.51 1.12
N SER A 95 -4.31 25.34 1.17
CA SER A 95 -5.76 25.19 1.06
C SER A 95 -6.54 25.99 2.12
N GLY A 96 -5.99 26.19 3.32
CA GLY A 96 -6.62 27.00 4.36
C GLY A 96 -6.76 28.48 4.02
N PHE A 97 -5.93 29.00 3.09
CA PHE A 97 -5.91 30.41 2.70
C PHE A 97 -6.59 30.69 1.35
N LEU A 98 -7.02 29.64 0.64
CA LEU A 98 -7.68 29.80 -0.65
C LEU A 98 -9.12 30.28 -0.50
N HIS A 99 -9.52 31.16 -1.41
CA HIS A 99 -10.88 31.72 -1.48
C HIS A 99 -11.58 31.34 -2.80
N ASP A 100 -10.84 30.79 -3.76
CA ASP A 100 -11.37 30.36 -5.06
C ASP A 100 -11.52 28.84 -5.11
N LEU A 101 -12.64 28.39 -5.66
CA LEU A 101 -13.03 26.99 -5.77
C LEU A 101 -12.17 26.25 -6.81
N ILE A 102 -11.76 26.93 -7.89
CA ILE A 102 -10.90 26.32 -8.92
C ILE A 102 -9.48 26.09 -8.37
N ALA A 103 -8.96 27.07 -7.62
CA ALA A 103 -7.69 26.92 -6.91
C ALA A 103 -7.76 25.77 -5.88
N LEU A 104 -8.89 25.63 -5.19
CA LEU A 104 -9.13 24.55 -4.23
C LEU A 104 -9.09 23.17 -4.92
N TYR A 105 -9.75 22.99 -6.07
CA TYR A 105 -9.67 21.73 -6.84
C TYR A 105 -8.23 21.36 -7.20
N THR A 106 -7.45 22.35 -7.59
CA THR A 106 -6.07 22.11 -8.05
C THR A 106 -5.18 21.77 -6.86
N ILE A 107 -5.17 22.59 -5.81
CA ILE A 107 -4.24 22.43 -4.69
C ILE A 107 -4.69 21.31 -3.76
N TYR A 108 -5.94 21.33 -3.30
CA TYR A 108 -6.44 20.28 -2.40
C TYR A 108 -6.64 18.97 -3.15
N GLY A 109 -7.35 19.00 -4.28
CA GLY A 109 -7.67 17.79 -5.04
C GLY A 109 -6.45 17.17 -5.72
N VAL A 110 -5.84 17.89 -6.67
CA VAL A 110 -4.76 17.33 -7.51
C VAL A 110 -3.45 17.20 -6.74
N VAL A 111 -2.96 18.29 -6.12
CA VAL A 111 -1.65 18.26 -5.43
C VAL A 111 -1.77 17.45 -4.13
N GLY A 112 -2.81 17.66 -3.34
CA GLY A 112 -3.08 16.88 -2.13
C GLY A 112 -3.29 15.40 -2.42
N GLY A 113 -4.10 15.04 -3.41
CA GLY A 113 -4.33 13.65 -3.80
C GLY A 113 -3.06 12.95 -4.29
N THR A 114 -2.23 13.66 -5.06
CA THR A 114 -0.93 13.14 -5.52
C THR A 114 0.01 12.87 -4.35
N GLY A 115 0.08 13.79 -3.38
CA GLY A 115 0.87 13.62 -2.15
C GLY A 115 0.39 12.42 -1.33
N ALA A 116 -0.91 12.29 -1.12
CA ALA A 116 -1.52 11.16 -0.39
C ALA A 116 -1.22 9.82 -1.05
N GLY A 117 -1.30 9.74 -2.39
CA GLY A 117 -1.00 8.52 -3.12
C GLY A 117 0.48 8.12 -3.06
N LEU A 118 1.40 9.08 -2.99
CA LEU A 118 2.83 8.78 -2.79
C LEU A 118 3.12 8.19 -1.39
N VAL A 119 2.37 8.64 -0.38
CA VAL A 119 2.55 8.20 1.00
C VAL A 119 1.89 6.84 1.25
N SER A 120 0.74 6.55 0.65
CA SER A 120 -0.06 5.34 0.91
C SER A 120 0.75 4.05 0.82
N ILE A 121 1.52 3.89 -0.24
CA ILE A 121 2.33 2.69 -0.50
C ILE A 121 3.52 2.59 0.45
N SER A 122 4.06 3.75 0.83
CA SER A 122 5.16 3.83 1.79
C SER A 122 4.70 3.49 3.20
N ILE A 123 3.40 3.53 3.51
CA ILE A 123 2.84 3.08 4.78
C ILE A 123 2.58 1.56 4.75
N ILE A 124 1.96 1.06 3.68
CA ILE A 124 1.42 -0.31 3.65
C ILE A 124 2.51 -1.38 3.46
N LEU A 125 3.53 -1.09 2.64
CA LEU A 125 4.50 -2.11 2.22
C LEU A 125 5.64 -2.42 3.22
N PRO A 126 6.24 -1.46 3.95
CA PRO A 126 7.39 -1.74 4.82
C PRO A 126 7.22 -2.87 5.84
N PRO A 127 6.07 -3.03 6.55
CA PRO A 127 5.85 -4.13 7.48
C PRO A 127 6.02 -5.53 6.86
N GLY A 128 5.71 -5.67 5.57
CA GLY A 128 5.82 -6.94 4.83
C GLY A 128 7.27 -7.38 4.57
N PHE A 129 8.24 -6.46 4.63
CA PHE A 129 9.65 -6.78 4.40
C PHE A 129 10.40 -7.16 5.68
N TYR A 130 9.88 -6.80 6.86
CA TYR A 130 10.55 -7.06 8.15
C TYR A 130 10.23 -8.45 8.74
N PHE A 131 9.16 -9.10 8.30
CA PHE A 131 8.77 -10.43 8.77
C PHE A 131 8.79 -11.40 7.59
N ASP A 132 9.33 -12.61 7.72
CA ASP A 132 9.25 -13.62 6.64
C ASP A 132 8.06 -14.57 6.84
N LYS A 133 7.93 -15.14 8.04
CA LYS A 133 6.86 -16.10 8.38
C LYS A 133 5.52 -15.45 8.75
N LYS A 134 5.48 -14.16 9.06
CA LYS A 134 4.29 -13.44 9.56
C LYS A 134 3.90 -12.21 8.72
N ARG A 135 4.28 -12.19 7.43
CA ARG A 135 3.98 -11.07 6.50
C ARG A 135 2.50 -10.67 6.48
N PRO A 136 1.54 -11.61 6.31
CA PRO A 136 0.14 -11.24 6.18
C PRO A 136 -0.44 -10.66 7.46
N ILE A 137 0.04 -11.12 8.63
CA ILE A 137 -0.40 -10.62 9.94
C ILE A 137 0.12 -9.19 10.15
N ALA A 138 1.38 -8.92 9.80
CA ALA A 138 1.97 -7.59 9.93
C ALA A 138 1.29 -6.58 9.01
N MET A 139 1.09 -6.93 7.73
CA MET A 139 0.39 -6.07 6.76
C MET A 139 -1.09 -5.91 7.13
N GLY A 140 -1.75 -6.97 7.58
CA GLY A 140 -3.13 -6.92 8.07
C GLY A 140 -3.29 -5.99 9.27
N LEU A 141 -2.37 -6.07 10.24
CA LEU A 141 -2.39 -5.16 11.39
C LEU A 141 -2.18 -3.71 10.96
N SER A 142 -1.23 -3.42 10.06
CA SER A 142 -1.04 -2.06 9.54
C SER A 142 -2.24 -1.55 8.74
N SER A 143 -2.92 -2.41 7.98
CA SER A 143 -4.14 -2.06 7.24
C SER A 143 -5.34 -1.85 8.16
N ALA A 144 -5.40 -2.52 9.32
CA ALA A 144 -6.45 -2.31 10.31
C ALA A 144 -6.47 -0.87 10.84
N GLY A 145 -5.34 -0.14 10.74
CA GLY A 145 -5.25 1.28 11.05
C GLY A 145 -6.21 2.15 10.23
N SER A 146 -6.47 1.79 8.97
CA SER A 146 -7.42 2.49 8.11
C SER A 146 -8.83 2.53 8.72
N GLY A 147 -9.31 1.37 9.19
CA GLY A 147 -10.61 1.25 9.86
C GLY A 147 -10.67 2.00 11.19
N ALA A 148 -9.59 1.96 11.97
CA ALA A 148 -9.50 2.74 13.21
C ALA A 148 -9.52 4.26 12.93
N GLY A 149 -8.83 4.71 11.88
CA GLY A 149 -8.85 6.10 11.42
C GLY A 149 -10.25 6.58 11.02
N ALA A 150 -11.00 5.74 10.31
CA ALA A 150 -12.38 6.03 9.91
C ALA A 150 -13.35 6.21 11.09
N ILE A 151 -13.05 5.64 12.26
CA ILE A 151 -13.90 5.75 13.45
C ILE A 151 -13.45 6.91 14.36
N LEU A 152 -12.13 7.09 14.52
CA LEU A 152 -11.57 8.02 15.50
C LEU A 152 -11.43 9.46 14.98
N ILE A 153 -10.98 9.64 13.73
CA ILE A 153 -10.64 10.96 13.20
C ILE A 153 -11.88 11.79 12.83
N PRO A 154 -12.93 11.24 12.20
CA PRO A 154 -14.10 12.05 11.82
C PRO A 154 -14.79 12.80 12.96
N PRO A 155 -15.11 12.20 14.13
CA PRO A 155 -15.72 12.95 15.23
C PRO A 155 -14.77 14.00 15.82
N LEU A 156 -13.46 13.77 15.78
CA LEU A 156 -12.46 14.73 16.22
C LEU A 156 -12.44 15.95 15.29
N ILE A 157 -12.48 15.73 13.98
CA ILE A 157 -12.54 16.80 12.98
C ILE A 157 -13.87 17.54 13.06
N GLU A 158 -14.99 16.85 13.26
CA GLU A 158 -16.29 17.49 13.44
C GLU A 158 -16.28 18.48 14.62
N MET A 159 -15.74 18.07 15.78
CA MET A 159 -15.58 18.96 16.94
C MET A 159 -14.66 20.15 16.63
N CYS A 160 -13.58 19.94 15.87
CA CYS A 160 -12.68 21.02 15.45
C CYS A 160 -13.37 22.00 14.50
N VAL A 161 -14.13 21.50 13.52
CA VAL A 161 -14.85 22.33 12.54
C VAL A 161 -15.94 23.15 13.22
N ASN A 162 -16.67 22.59 14.19
CA ASN A 162 -17.72 23.30 14.91
C ASN A 162 -17.18 24.42 15.81
N ASN A 163 -16.01 24.25 16.43
CA ASN A 163 -15.45 25.23 17.36
C ASN A 163 -14.54 26.26 16.70
N PHE A 164 -13.68 25.85 15.77
CA PHE A 164 -12.64 26.69 15.16
C PHE A 164 -12.93 27.04 13.69
N GLY A 165 -13.92 26.41 13.08
CA GLY A 165 -14.24 26.58 11.66
C GLY A 165 -13.37 25.71 10.74
N TRP A 166 -13.82 25.60 9.49
CA TRP A 166 -13.24 24.70 8.48
C TRP A 166 -11.79 25.05 8.09
N ARG A 167 -11.42 26.35 8.11
CA ARG A 167 -10.03 26.78 7.78
C ARG A 167 -9.02 26.28 8.80
N HIS A 168 -9.30 26.46 10.10
CA HIS A 168 -8.40 26.01 11.15
C HIS A 168 -8.34 24.48 11.22
N ALA A 169 -9.45 23.79 10.93
CA ALA A 169 -9.46 22.33 10.82
C ALA A 169 -8.51 21.83 9.72
N LEU A 170 -8.46 22.48 8.55
CA LEU A 170 -7.47 22.14 7.50
C LEU A 170 -6.01 22.38 7.96
N LEU A 171 -5.76 23.41 8.77
CA LEU A 171 -4.42 23.63 9.36
C LEU A 171 -4.06 22.55 10.38
N ILE A 172 -5.02 22.06 11.16
CA ILE A 172 -4.82 20.94 12.09
C ILE A 172 -4.48 19.66 11.31
N GLU A 173 -5.16 19.41 10.19
CA GLU A 173 -4.84 18.30 9.29
C GLU A 173 -3.43 18.41 8.71
N ALA A 174 -3.01 19.61 8.29
CA ALA A 174 -1.62 19.86 7.89
C ALA A 174 -0.63 19.55 9.02
N GLY A 175 -0.98 19.86 10.27
CA GLY A 175 -0.20 19.49 11.46
C GLY A 175 -0.10 17.97 11.67
N MET A 176 -1.17 17.23 11.41
CA MET A 176 -1.15 15.76 11.46
C MET A 176 -0.26 15.17 10.36
N PHE A 177 -0.22 15.76 9.17
CA PHE A 177 0.70 15.33 8.10
C PHE A 177 2.18 15.60 8.43
N LEU A 178 2.50 16.61 9.25
CA LEU A 178 3.87 16.78 9.76
C LEU A 178 4.29 15.60 10.65
N LEU A 179 3.37 14.98 11.39
CA LEU A 179 3.67 13.77 12.16
C LEU A 179 4.01 12.59 11.24
N LEU A 180 3.41 12.51 10.06
CA LEU A 180 3.79 11.50 9.06
C LEU A 180 5.23 11.69 8.57
N ILE A 181 5.71 12.92 8.44
CA ILE A 181 7.13 13.18 8.11
C ILE A 181 8.04 12.60 9.21
N LEU A 182 7.69 12.82 10.47
CA LEU A 182 8.45 12.28 11.61
C LEU A 182 8.48 10.75 11.59
N PHE A 183 7.34 10.11 11.32
CA PHE A 183 7.27 8.65 11.16
C PHE A 183 8.09 8.16 9.96
N GLY A 184 8.08 8.90 8.84
CA GLY A 184 8.91 8.65 7.67
C GLY A 184 10.41 8.74 7.93
N VAL A 185 10.85 9.65 8.81
CA VAL A 185 12.26 9.75 9.22
C VAL A 185 12.64 8.59 10.16
N LEU A 186 11.72 8.16 11.02
CA LEU A 186 11.94 7.08 11.98
C LEU A 186 11.98 5.68 11.33
N LEU A 187 11.35 5.54 10.15
CA LEU A 187 11.54 4.38 9.28
C LEU A 187 13.02 4.27 8.87
N ARG A 188 13.71 3.24 9.37
CA ARG A 188 15.07 2.91 8.93
C ARG A 188 15.10 2.75 7.41
N PRO A 189 16.21 3.14 6.75
CA PRO A 189 16.41 2.84 5.34
C PRO A 189 16.41 1.32 5.18
N LEU A 190 15.26 0.79 4.80
CA LEU A 190 15.20 -0.45 4.04
C LEU A 190 15.92 -0.10 2.74
N GLU A 191 17.10 -0.68 2.53
CA GLU A 191 17.76 -0.68 1.22
C GLU A 191 16.71 -0.99 0.17
N PRO A 192 16.74 -0.35 -1.02
CA PRO A 192 15.74 -0.55 -2.05
C PRO A 192 15.64 -2.04 -2.34
N VAL A 193 14.63 -2.67 -1.74
CA VAL A 193 14.42 -4.09 -1.92
C VAL A 193 14.04 -4.21 -3.38
N ARG A 194 14.97 -4.78 -4.17
CA ARG A 194 14.65 -5.26 -5.50
C ARG A 194 13.55 -6.28 -5.28
N VAL A 195 12.30 -5.83 -5.41
CA VAL A 195 11.20 -6.73 -5.70
C VAL A 195 11.50 -7.20 -7.11
N VAL A 196 12.39 -8.20 -7.20
CA VAL A 196 12.44 -9.10 -8.34
C VAL A 196 11.05 -9.71 -8.32
N VAL A 197 10.14 -9.10 -9.08
CA VAL A 197 9.04 -9.88 -9.62
C VAL A 197 9.77 -10.92 -10.43
N GLN A 198 9.94 -12.12 -9.87
CA GLN A 198 10.13 -13.28 -10.70
C GLN A 198 8.92 -13.24 -11.61
N LYS A 199 9.13 -12.72 -12.83
CA LYS A 199 8.26 -13.06 -13.95
C LYS A 199 8.39 -14.55 -13.95
N ASN A 200 7.40 -15.25 -13.38
CA ASN A 200 7.35 -16.69 -13.47
C ASN A 200 7.25 -16.92 -14.97
N GLU A 201 8.38 -17.18 -15.63
CA GLU A 201 8.44 -17.60 -17.03
C GLU A 201 7.54 -18.83 -17.20
N ASP A 202 7.33 -19.59 -16.12
CA ASP A 202 6.34 -20.65 -16.00
C ASP A 202 4.90 -20.19 -16.24
N MET A 203 4.48 -18.98 -15.82
CA MET A 203 3.11 -18.47 -16.05
C MET A 203 2.92 -17.96 -17.48
N GLU A 204 3.98 -17.48 -18.13
CA GLU A 204 3.99 -17.14 -19.56
C GLU A 204 4.03 -18.42 -20.40
N ASN A 205 4.78 -19.44 -19.99
CA ASN A 205 4.82 -20.75 -20.63
C ASN A 205 3.53 -21.57 -20.41
N ILE A 206 2.87 -21.44 -19.25
CA ILE A 206 1.57 -22.08 -18.97
C ILE A 206 0.47 -21.38 -19.77
N SER A 207 0.47 -20.05 -19.85
CA SER A 207 -0.51 -19.33 -20.69
C SER A 207 -0.24 -19.48 -22.19
N LEU A 208 1.02 -19.57 -22.62
CA LEU A 208 1.39 -19.92 -24.00
C LEU A 208 1.05 -21.38 -24.33
N ALA A 209 1.31 -22.33 -23.42
CA ALA A 209 0.91 -23.72 -23.59
C ALA A 209 -0.62 -23.86 -23.61
N GLU A 210 -1.34 -23.14 -22.74
CA GLU A 210 -2.81 -23.11 -22.74
C GLU A 210 -3.35 -22.45 -24.02
N HIS A 211 -2.72 -21.38 -24.53
CA HIS A 211 -3.12 -20.76 -25.79
C HIS A 211 -2.81 -21.63 -27.00
N LEU A 212 -1.68 -22.33 -27.03
CA LEU A 212 -1.32 -23.29 -28.09
C LEU A 212 -2.23 -24.52 -28.07
N ASP A 213 -2.59 -25.02 -26.89
CA ASP A 213 -3.52 -26.15 -26.74
C ASP A 213 -4.96 -25.76 -27.09
N ARG A 214 -5.35 -24.51 -26.81
CA ARG A 214 -6.66 -23.99 -27.24
C ARG A 214 -6.71 -23.77 -28.76
N HIS A 215 -5.59 -23.43 -29.40
CA HIS A 215 -5.48 -23.29 -30.86
C HIS A 215 -5.42 -24.66 -31.58
N SER A 216 -4.77 -25.66 -30.97
CA SER A 216 -4.77 -27.04 -31.48
C SER A 216 -6.17 -27.67 -31.36
N LEU A 217 -6.88 -27.43 -30.24
CA LEU A 217 -8.28 -27.82 -30.06
C LEU A 217 -9.25 -27.12 -31.03
N TYR A 218 -9.01 -25.84 -31.37
CA TYR A 218 -9.82 -25.15 -32.37
C TYR A 218 -9.60 -25.70 -33.79
N SER A 219 -8.38 -26.13 -34.11
CA SER A 219 -8.05 -26.78 -35.39
C SER A 219 -8.51 -28.25 -35.48
N SER A 220 -8.67 -28.95 -34.36
CA SER A 220 -9.18 -30.33 -34.34
C SER A 220 -10.70 -30.42 -34.28
N VAL A 221 -11.41 -29.39 -33.80
CA VAL A 221 -12.88 -29.33 -33.83
C VAL A 221 -13.43 -29.04 -35.24
N THR A 222 -12.58 -28.61 -36.19
CA THR A 222 -12.93 -28.49 -37.62
C THR A 222 -12.51 -29.70 -38.46
N GLY A 223 -11.96 -30.75 -37.85
CA GLY A 223 -11.49 -31.92 -38.55
C GLY A 223 -11.54 -33.18 -37.69
N ASP A 224 -12.63 -33.92 -37.88
CA ASP A 224 -12.70 -35.37 -37.71
C ASP A 224 -12.94 -35.96 -36.30
N THR A 225 -13.88 -36.90 -36.32
CA THR A 225 -14.40 -37.75 -35.26
C THR A 225 -13.45 -38.91 -34.91
N ARG A 226 -13.00 -39.05 -33.64
CA ARG A 226 -12.92 -40.33 -32.88
C ARG A 226 -12.09 -40.27 -31.58
N SER A 227 -12.71 -40.83 -30.54
CA SER A 227 -12.17 -41.60 -29.38
C SER A 227 -10.99 -41.11 -28.53
N ARG A 228 -11.32 -40.89 -27.24
CA ARG A 228 -10.75 -41.51 -26.01
C ARG A 228 -9.29 -41.24 -25.63
N ASP A 229 -9.07 -40.45 -24.58
CA ASP A 229 -8.71 -40.91 -23.21
C ASP A 229 -8.33 -39.68 -22.34
N PHE A 230 -9.05 -39.45 -21.23
CA PHE A 230 -8.74 -38.38 -20.27
C PHE A 230 -7.88 -38.94 -19.12
N PRO A 231 -6.67 -38.41 -18.84
CA PRO A 231 -6.00 -38.64 -17.57
C PRO A 231 -6.72 -37.87 -16.46
N SER A 232 -6.92 -38.51 -15.31
CA SER A 232 -7.71 -38.00 -14.20
C SER A 232 -7.03 -36.82 -13.46
N LEU A 233 -7.84 -35.83 -13.08
CA LEU A 233 -7.50 -34.63 -12.29
C LEU A 233 -6.77 -34.88 -10.95
N VAL A 234 -6.61 -36.15 -10.56
CA VAL A 234 -5.97 -36.59 -9.32
C VAL A 234 -4.45 -36.50 -9.42
N THR A 235 -3.86 -36.78 -10.58
CA THR A 235 -2.40 -36.72 -10.80
C THR A 235 -1.87 -35.27 -10.78
N LEU A 236 -2.73 -34.31 -11.14
CA LEU A 236 -2.39 -32.88 -11.16
C LEU A 236 -2.32 -32.26 -9.76
N ALA A 237 -3.09 -32.80 -8.81
CA ALA A 237 -3.11 -32.35 -7.41
C ALA A 237 -1.93 -32.91 -6.59
N GLU A 238 -1.38 -34.07 -6.97
CA GLU A 238 -0.22 -34.65 -6.30
C GLU A 238 1.10 -33.96 -6.70
N ALA A 239 1.21 -33.45 -7.93
CA ALA A 239 2.37 -32.67 -8.36
C ALA A 239 2.47 -31.30 -7.67
N THR A 240 1.36 -30.72 -7.19
CA THR A 240 1.35 -29.40 -6.54
C THR A 240 1.84 -29.43 -5.08
N ARG A 241 1.87 -30.59 -4.41
CA ARG A 241 2.32 -30.71 -3.02
C ARG A 241 3.84 -30.76 -2.85
N GLY A 242 4.60 -31.00 -3.92
CA GLY A 242 6.04 -31.26 -3.86
C GLY A 242 6.96 -30.04 -3.89
N THR A 243 6.47 -28.84 -4.20
CA THR A 243 7.34 -27.73 -4.66
C THR A 243 7.25 -26.48 -3.78
N ILE A 244 7.39 -26.65 -2.46
CA ILE A 244 7.75 -25.55 -1.55
C ILE A 244 9.15 -25.83 -1.02
N SER A 245 10.15 -25.72 -1.89
CA SER A 245 11.56 -25.59 -1.46
C SER A 245 11.97 -24.14 -1.70
N VAL A 246 12.19 -23.43 -0.59
CA VAL A 246 12.76 -22.08 -0.56
C VAL A 246 14.25 -22.22 -0.85
N GLU A 247 14.62 -22.28 -2.13
CA GLU A 247 16.03 -22.23 -2.55
C GLU A 247 16.52 -20.78 -2.41
N ALA A 248 17.55 -20.58 -1.59
CA ALA A 248 18.13 -19.28 -1.30
C ALA A 248 18.93 -18.73 -2.50
N ALA A 249 18.90 -17.40 -2.65
CA ALA A 249 19.67 -16.60 -3.60
C ALA A 249 21.21 -16.81 -3.48
N PRO A 250 22.00 -16.49 -4.53
CA PRO A 250 23.39 -16.89 -4.70
C PRO A 250 24.39 -16.46 -3.60
N PRO A 251 25.49 -17.21 -3.42
CA PRO A 251 26.30 -17.22 -2.21
C PRO A 251 27.45 -16.21 -2.25
N GLU A 252 27.18 -14.91 -2.14
CA GLU A 252 28.28 -13.94 -1.93
C GLU A 252 28.11 -12.95 -0.78
N LEU A 253 27.02 -13.00 0.01
CA LEU A 253 26.87 -12.13 1.18
C LEU A 253 26.37 -12.89 2.42
N ILE A 254 27.23 -13.76 2.98
CA ILE A 254 26.96 -14.50 4.22
C ILE A 254 27.93 -14.04 5.33
N PRO A 255 27.54 -13.18 6.27
CA PRO A 255 28.10 -13.24 7.61
C PRO A 255 27.26 -14.21 8.44
N ARG A 256 27.77 -15.43 8.56
CA ARG A 256 27.55 -16.43 9.62
C ARG A 256 26.23 -16.33 10.43
N ILE A 257 25.22 -17.14 10.08
CA ILE A 257 24.34 -17.78 11.07
C ILE A 257 24.00 -19.20 10.57
N ARG A 258 24.86 -20.16 10.92
CA ARG A 258 24.62 -21.60 10.75
C ARG A 258 24.13 -22.16 12.08
N ILE A 259 22.82 -22.33 12.31
CA ILE A 259 22.32 -23.28 13.33
C ILE A 259 20.94 -23.84 12.94
N MET A 260 20.86 -25.18 12.99
CA MET A 260 19.68 -26.05 13.14
C MET A 260 18.70 -26.18 11.98
N THR A 261 18.92 -27.22 11.17
CA THR A 261 17.96 -28.33 10.98
C THR A 261 18.68 -29.47 10.26
N LEU A 262 19.23 -30.42 11.02
CA LEU A 262 19.52 -31.75 10.50
C LEU A 262 18.34 -32.66 10.88
N PRO A 263 17.63 -33.29 9.94
CA PRO A 263 16.82 -34.46 10.27
C PRO A 263 17.76 -35.66 10.44
N LYS A 264 17.62 -36.35 11.58
CA LYS A 264 18.28 -37.62 11.86
C LYS A 264 17.89 -38.64 10.79
N THR A 265 18.85 -39.07 9.97
CA THR A 265 18.79 -40.35 9.27
C THR A 265 19.11 -41.46 10.29
N THR A 266 18.13 -42.29 10.61
CA THR A 266 18.32 -43.60 11.26
C THR A 266 19.06 -44.54 10.32
N PRO A 267 20.10 -45.27 10.75
CA PRO A 267 20.62 -46.41 10.00
C PRO A 267 19.96 -47.72 10.48
N SER A 268 19.70 -48.59 9.50
CA SER A 268 19.61 -50.07 9.51
C SER A 268 19.09 -50.77 10.77
#